data_AF-A0A6P0I1P9-F1
#
_entry.id   AF-A0A6P0I1P9-F1
#
_cell.length_a   1.000
_cell.length_b   1.000
_cell.length_c   1.000
_cell.angle_alpha   90.00
_cell.angle_beta   90.00
_cell.angle_gamma   90.00
#
_symmetry.space_group_name_H-M   'P 1'
#
loop_
_entity.id
_entity.type
_entity.pdbx_description
1 polymer ?
#
loop_
_entity_poly.entity_id
_entity_poly.type
_entity_poly.pdbx_seq_one_letter_code
_entity_poly.pdbx_strand_id
1 'polypeptide(L)'
;MSRSRIFTWRSLLIISIVFCLVLLLAITTILAVIRPPRTNTNLLLFPGILYQRLAFSQPRPIMIHVVTIDLNTPGVKALVTPRISTSPDMKIRARTTSEFVNEFDLQLAINANFFSPFYENTPWDFYPKSGDLVNVVGRAIS
;
A
#
# COMPACT_ATOMS: atom_id res chain seq x y z
N MET A 1 39.82 -23.21 -28.12
CA MET A 1 39.30 -23.41 -26.74
C MET A 1 38.83 -24.85 -26.60
N SER A 2 39.29 -25.57 -25.56
CA SER A 2 39.00 -27.01 -25.36
C SER A 2 37.49 -27.28 -25.17
N ARG A 3 36.96 -28.32 -25.85
CA ARG A 3 35.57 -28.80 -25.76
C ARG A 3 35.09 -29.01 -24.31
N SER A 4 35.98 -29.39 -23.39
CA SER A 4 35.65 -29.59 -21.97
C SER A 4 35.27 -28.29 -21.24
N ARG A 5 35.91 -27.17 -21.60
CA ARG A 5 35.67 -25.85 -20.99
C ARG A 5 34.34 -25.23 -21.44
N ILE A 6 33.86 -25.58 -22.63
CA ILE A 6 32.54 -25.15 -23.13
C ILE A 6 31.42 -25.94 -22.42
N PHE A 7 31.65 -27.22 -22.15
CA PHE A 7 30.70 -28.07 -21.44
C PHE A 7 30.48 -27.61 -19.99
N THR A 8 31.55 -27.25 -19.27
CA THR A 8 31.44 -26.77 -17.87
C THR A 8 30.70 -25.44 -17.75
N TRP A 9 30.89 -24.50 -18.69
CA TRP A 9 30.18 -23.22 -18.69
C TRP A 9 28.69 -23.37 -18.96
N ARG A 10 28.30 -24.27 -19.88
CA ARG A 10 26.88 -24.56 -20.15
C ARG A 10 26.19 -25.17 -18.92
N SER A 11 26.86 -26.11 -18.25
CA SER A 11 26.34 -26.70 -17.01
C SER A 11 26.20 -25.68 -15.88
N LEU A 12 27.18 -24.79 -15.68
CA LEU A 12 27.10 -23.72 -14.69
C LEU A 12 25.96 -22.73 -14.99
N LEU A 13 25.77 -22.36 -16.25
CA LEU A 13 24.66 -21.51 -16.68
C LEU A 13 23.30 -22.18 -16.41
N ILE A 14 23.16 -23.46 -16.74
CA ILE A 14 21.92 -24.22 -16.46
C ILE A 14 21.65 -24.27 -14.95
N ILE A 15 22.66 -24.58 -14.14
CA ILE A 15 22.52 -24.62 -12.68
C ILE A 15 22.09 -23.26 -12.12
N SER A 16 22.68 -22.17 -12.61
CA SER A 16 22.32 -20.81 -12.20
C SER A 16 20.87 -20.46 -12.56
N ILE A 17 20.43 -20.81 -13.77
CA ILE A 17 19.04 -20.58 -14.21
C ILE A 17 18.07 -21.40 -13.34
N VAL A 18 18.34 -22.68 -13.14
CA VAL A 18 17.49 -23.55 -12.31
C VAL A 18 17.43 -23.02 -10.87
N PHE A 19 18.56 -22.61 -10.31
CA PHE A 19 18.61 -22.01 -8.98
C PHE A 19 17.76 -20.73 -8.90
N CYS A 20 17.86 -19.85 -9.89
CA CYS A 20 17.07 -18.62 -9.96
C CYS A 20 15.56 -18.91 -10.03
N LEU A 21 15.16 -19.90 -10.84
CA LEU A 21 13.75 -20.31 -10.95
C LEU A 21 13.22 -20.93 -9.65
N VAL A 22 14.03 -21.78 -9.00
CA VAL A 22 13.68 -22.36 -7.69
C VAL A 22 13.56 -21.27 -6.63
N LEU A 23 14.46 -20.29 -6.63
CA LEU A 23 14.41 -19.16 -5.71
C LEU A 23 13.14 -18.32 -5.93
N LEU A 24 12.79 -18.03 -7.18
CA LEU A 24 11.56 -17.30 -7.51
C LEU A 24 10.30 -18.06 -7.07
N LEU A 25 10.27 -19.38 -7.30
CA LEU A 25 9.18 -20.24 -6.85
C LEU A 25 9.08 -20.29 -5.31
N ALA A 26 10.22 -20.42 -4.62
CA ALA A 26 10.27 -20.40 -3.17
C ALA A 26 9.76 -19.06 -2.60
N ILE A 27 10.21 -17.93 -3.15
CA ILE A 27 9.77 -16.61 -2.71
C ILE A 27 8.26 -16.45 -2.93
N THR A 28 7.76 -16.77 -4.11
CA THR A 28 6.32 -16.63 -4.42
C THR A 28 5.43 -17.53 -3.56
N THR A 29 5.86 -18.78 -3.31
CA THR A 29 5.13 -19.71 -2.44
C THR A 29 5.14 -19.25 -0.98
N ILE A 30 6.28 -18.82 -0.45
CA ILE A 30 6.40 -18.28 0.91
C ILE A 30 5.48 -17.06 1.07
N LEU A 31 5.53 -16.11 0.12
CA LEU A 31 4.67 -14.91 0.14
C LEU A 31 3.18 -15.28 0.06
N ALA A 32 2.81 -16.32 -0.70
CA ALA A 32 1.43 -16.79 -0.78
C ALA A 32 0.96 -17.41 0.56
N VAL A 33 1.82 -18.16 1.25
CA VAL A 33 1.50 -18.80 2.55
C VAL A 33 1.40 -17.79 3.68
N ILE A 34 2.22 -16.73 3.68
CA ILE A 34 2.20 -15.69 4.72
C ILE A 34 0.97 -14.77 4.60
N ARG A 35 0.26 -14.80 3.45
CA ARG A 35 -0.91 -13.95 3.26
C ARG A 35 -1.98 -14.24 4.34
N PRO A 36 -2.50 -13.23 5.03
CA PRO A 36 -3.57 -13.41 5.99
C PRO A 36 -4.79 -14.11 5.36
N PRO A 37 -5.47 -14.99 6.11
CA PRO A 37 -6.64 -15.68 5.60
C PRO A 37 -7.75 -14.67 5.22
N ARG A 38 -8.42 -14.93 4.10
CA ARG A 38 -9.59 -14.17 3.62
C ARG A 38 -10.82 -14.59 4.41
N THR A 39 -10.84 -14.24 5.68
CA THR A 39 -11.93 -14.59 6.60
C THR A 39 -12.59 -13.33 7.12
N ASN A 40 -13.89 -13.46 7.38
CA ASN A 40 -14.64 -12.41 8.05
C ASN A 40 -14.04 -12.15 9.42
N THR A 41 -14.04 -10.88 9.83
CA THR A 41 -13.57 -10.46 11.14
C THR A 41 -14.44 -9.32 11.62
N ASN A 42 -14.67 -9.25 12.91
CA ASN A 42 -15.34 -8.13 13.56
C ASN A 42 -14.62 -7.85 14.88
N LEU A 43 -14.03 -6.67 15.01
CA LEU A 43 -13.15 -6.31 16.10
C LEU A 43 -13.38 -4.85 16.49
N LEU A 44 -13.57 -4.60 17.78
CA LEU A 44 -13.47 -3.24 18.32
C LEU A 44 -11.98 -2.86 18.35
N LEU A 45 -11.54 -1.95 17.47
CA LEU A 45 -10.14 -1.52 17.41
C LEU A 45 -9.81 -0.54 18.52
N PHE A 46 -10.71 0.41 18.74
CA PHE A 46 -10.62 1.47 19.74
C PHE A 46 -12.03 1.76 20.28
N PRO A 47 -12.17 2.45 21.43
CA PRO A 47 -13.48 2.94 21.87
C PRO A 47 -14.18 3.72 20.74
N GLY A 48 -15.41 3.32 20.39
CA GLY A 48 -16.19 3.95 19.32
C GLY A 48 -15.77 3.57 17.89
N ILE A 49 -14.73 2.73 17.69
CA ILE A 49 -14.21 2.37 16.37
C ILE A 49 -14.32 0.85 16.15
N LEU A 50 -15.30 0.42 15.36
CA LEU A 50 -15.51 -0.97 14.98
C LEU A 50 -14.89 -1.26 13.61
N TYR A 51 -14.06 -2.29 13.53
CA TYR A 51 -13.48 -2.78 12.29
C TYR A 51 -14.07 -4.11 11.89
N GLN A 52 -14.41 -4.21 10.60
CA GLN A 52 -14.88 -5.43 9.99
C GLN A 52 -14.09 -5.73 8.73
N ARG A 53 -13.78 -7.02 8.56
CA ARG A 53 -13.36 -7.57 7.27
C ARG A 53 -14.49 -8.40 6.72
N LEU A 54 -14.83 -8.15 5.46
CA LEU A 54 -15.81 -8.92 4.72
C LEU A 54 -15.11 -9.61 3.56
N ALA A 55 -15.10 -10.94 3.59
CA ALA A 55 -14.50 -11.79 2.58
C ALA A 55 -15.60 -12.36 1.68
N PHE A 56 -15.53 -12.05 0.39
CA PHE A 56 -16.40 -12.65 -0.62
C PHE A 56 -15.56 -13.46 -1.58
N SER A 57 -16.05 -14.66 -1.94
CA SER A 57 -15.35 -15.55 -2.88
C SER A 57 -15.93 -15.52 -4.29
N GLN A 58 -17.16 -15.02 -4.45
CA GLN A 58 -17.92 -15.04 -5.71
C GLN A 58 -18.53 -13.66 -5.99
N PRO A 59 -18.68 -13.26 -7.28
CA PRO A 59 -18.17 -13.93 -8.48
C PRO A 59 -16.65 -13.82 -8.67
N ARG A 60 -15.99 -12.94 -7.89
CA ARG A 60 -14.54 -12.80 -7.82
C ARG A 60 -14.12 -12.59 -6.36
N PRO A 61 -12.97 -13.15 -5.91
CA PRO A 61 -12.52 -12.94 -4.54
C PRO A 61 -12.24 -11.46 -4.24
N ILE A 62 -12.92 -10.91 -3.24
CA ILE A 62 -12.71 -9.55 -2.75
C ILE A 62 -12.60 -9.54 -1.22
N MET A 63 -11.78 -8.63 -0.69
CA MET A 63 -11.69 -8.33 0.73
C MET A 63 -12.10 -6.87 0.92
N ILE A 64 -13.16 -6.63 1.68
CA ILE A 64 -13.62 -5.29 2.03
C ILE A 64 -13.25 -5.03 3.49
N HIS A 65 -12.66 -3.86 3.73
CA HIS A 65 -12.33 -3.36 5.05
C HIS A 65 -13.34 -2.25 5.38
N VAL A 66 -14.13 -2.46 6.44
CA VAL A 66 -15.14 -1.50 6.88
C VAL A 66 -14.73 -1.00 8.27
N VAL A 67 -14.68 0.30 8.44
CA VAL A 67 -14.51 0.92 9.75
C VAL A 67 -15.74 1.76 10.05
N THR A 68 -16.45 1.39 11.10
CA THR A 68 -17.60 2.14 11.62
C THR A 68 -17.13 2.99 12.79
N ILE A 69 -17.41 4.28 12.72
CA ILE A 69 -16.97 5.28 13.70
C ILE A 69 -18.23 5.85 14.37
N ASP A 70 -18.34 5.69 15.68
CA ASP A 70 -19.36 6.36 16.48
C ASP A 70 -18.89 7.78 16.83
N LEU A 71 -19.52 8.77 16.21
CA LEU A 71 -19.21 10.19 16.40
C LEU A 71 -19.65 10.74 17.76
N ASN A 72 -20.46 9.99 18.53
CA ASN A 72 -20.84 10.38 19.88
C ASN A 72 -19.84 9.91 20.94
N THR A 73 -18.88 9.04 20.57
CA THR A 73 -17.85 8.58 21.50
C THR A 73 -16.92 9.74 21.88
N PRO A 74 -16.76 10.05 23.19
CA PRO A 74 -15.90 11.15 23.62
C PRO A 74 -14.46 11.00 23.13
N GLY A 75 -13.91 12.09 22.59
CA GLY A 75 -12.52 12.14 22.11
C GLY A 75 -12.33 11.77 20.64
N VAL A 76 -13.36 11.24 19.95
CA VAL A 76 -13.30 11.01 18.49
C VAL A 76 -13.28 12.35 17.76
N LYS A 77 -12.26 12.55 16.91
CA LYS A 77 -12.08 13.75 16.09
C LYS A 77 -11.60 13.37 14.70
N ALA A 78 -12.08 14.08 13.69
CA ALA A 78 -11.59 13.94 12.32
C ALA A 78 -10.46 14.95 12.07
N LEU A 79 -9.43 14.51 11.33
CA LEU A 79 -8.38 15.36 10.80
C LEU A 79 -8.28 15.13 9.30
N VAL A 80 -8.26 16.22 8.53
CA VAL A 80 -7.95 16.23 7.10
C VAL A 80 -6.52 16.72 6.90
N THR A 81 -5.91 16.43 5.74
CA THR A 81 -4.55 16.88 5.43
C THR A 81 -4.43 18.39 5.55
N PRO A 82 -3.63 18.91 6.50
CA PRO A 82 -3.53 20.35 6.70
C PRO A 82 -2.92 21.06 5.49
N ARG A 83 -3.37 22.28 5.22
CA ARG A 83 -2.82 23.11 4.15
C ARG A 83 -1.41 23.56 4.51
N ILE A 84 -0.51 23.58 3.52
CA ILE A 84 0.80 24.22 3.67
C ILE A 84 0.62 25.73 3.51
N SER A 85 0.78 26.47 4.60
CA SER A 85 0.58 27.93 4.67
C SER A 85 1.47 28.75 3.73
N THR A 86 2.58 28.17 3.25
CA THR A 86 3.60 28.86 2.45
C THR A 86 3.56 28.54 0.95
N SER A 87 2.65 27.68 0.47
CA SER A 87 2.56 27.37 -0.97
C SER A 87 1.64 28.37 -1.69
N PRO A 88 2.12 29.09 -2.72
CA PRO A 88 1.30 30.05 -3.47
C PRO A 88 0.08 29.41 -4.17
N ASP A 89 0.18 28.12 -4.46
CA ASP A 89 -0.75 27.40 -5.35
C ASP A 89 -1.67 26.40 -4.62
N MET A 90 -1.78 26.45 -3.29
CA MET A 90 -2.53 25.45 -2.49
C MET A 90 -2.06 24.00 -2.66
N LYS A 91 -0.79 23.80 -3.03
CA LYS A 91 -0.18 22.48 -3.16
C LYS A 91 -0.02 21.82 -1.79
N ILE A 92 -0.20 20.50 -1.76
CA ILE A 92 0.04 19.68 -0.57
C ILE A 92 1.26 18.78 -0.80
N ARG A 93 1.98 18.47 0.28
CA ARG A 93 3.03 17.44 0.24
C ARG A 93 2.42 16.06 0.19
N ALA A 94 2.72 15.32 -0.86
CA ALA A 94 2.39 13.91 -1.00
C ALA A 94 3.05 13.10 0.10
N ARG A 95 2.32 12.09 0.60
CA ARG A 95 2.78 11.13 1.60
C ARG A 95 1.90 9.90 1.53
N THR A 96 2.43 8.76 1.94
CA THR A 96 1.63 7.56 2.18
C THR A 96 0.66 7.80 3.34
N THR A 97 -0.47 7.08 3.35
CA THR A 97 -1.42 7.14 4.45
C THR A 97 -0.77 6.72 5.78
N SER A 98 0.19 5.80 5.75
CA SER A 98 0.95 5.38 6.94
C SER A 98 1.86 6.49 7.47
N GLU A 99 2.55 7.24 6.60
CA GLU A 99 3.32 8.42 7.02
C GLU A 99 2.40 9.46 7.65
N PHE A 100 1.21 9.71 7.09
CA PHE A 100 0.24 10.64 7.67
C PHE A 100 -0.23 10.20 9.06
N VAL A 101 -0.52 8.91 9.25
CA VAL A 101 -0.87 8.35 10.56
C VAL A 101 0.23 8.58 11.59
N ASN A 102 1.48 8.31 11.22
CA ASN A 102 2.62 8.47 12.13
C ASN A 102 2.94 9.95 12.41
N GLU A 103 2.87 10.83 11.41
CA GLU A 103 3.18 12.26 11.53
C GLU A 103 2.21 12.98 12.47
N PHE A 104 0.92 12.62 12.41
CA PHE A 104 -0.14 13.28 13.17
C PHE A 104 -0.65 12.45 14.36
N ASP A 105 0.06 11.37 14.71
CA ASP A 105 -0.27 10.47 15.83
C ASP A 105 -1.75 10.01 15.81
N LEU A 106 -2.19 9.54 14.64
CA LEU A 106 -3.58 9.12 14.42
C LEU A 106 -3.77 7.64 14.74
N GLN A 107 -4.99 7.26 15.09
CA GLN A 107 -5.37 5.87 15.28
C GLN A 107 -5.76 5.17 13.97
N LEU A 108 -6.26 5.93 13.00
CA LEU A 108 -6.79 5.44 11.73
C LEU A 108 -6.73 6.53 10.67
N ALA A 109 -6.42 6.16 9.43
CA ALA A 109 -6.61 7.02 8.27
C ALA A 109 -6.94 6.21 7.02
N ILE A 110 -7.60 6.86 6.06
CA ILE A 110 -7.83 6.35 4.70
C ILE A 110 -7.43 7.43 3.70
N ASN A 111 -7.03 7.04 2.49
CA ASN A 111 -6.86 8.00 1.41
C ASN A 111 -8.23 8.59 1.00
N ALA A 112 -8.27 9.86 0.63
CA ALA A 112 -9.51 10.59 0.36
C ALA A 112 -9.62 11.05 -1.12
N ASN A 113 -9.05 12.20 -1.46
CA ASN A 113 -9.17 12.80 -2.79
C ASN A 113 -8.11 12.28 -3.78
N PHE A 114 -8.42 12.44 -5.07
CA PHE A 114 -7.43 12.36 -6.14
C PHE A 114 -6.48 13.56 -6.12
N PHE A 115 -5.31 13.40 -6.74
CA PHE A 115 -4.28 14.44 -6.83
C PHE A 115 -3.60 14.41 -8.20
N SER A 116 -2.93 15.52 -8.55
CA SER A 116 -2.21 15.70 -9.81
C SER A 116 -0.93 16.52 -9.61
N PRO A 117 0.19 16.19 -10.29
CA PRO A 117 0.32 15.08 -11.24
C PRO A 117 0.37 13.71 -10.56
N PHE A 118 -0.03 12.67 -11.32
CA PHE A 118 0.15 11.27 -10.94
C PHE A 118 0.47 10.45 -12.19
N TYR A 119 1.50 9.61 -12.10
CA TYR A 119 1.76 8.56 -13.08
C TYR A 119 2.47 7.38 -12.41
N GLU A 120 2.27 6.19 -12.98
CA GLU A 120 2.90 4.95 -12.54
C GLU A 120 3.27 4.12 -13.77
N ASN A 121 4.56 4.12 -14.12
CA ASN A 121 5.07 3.33 -15.25
C ASN A 121 5.71 2.02 -14.77
N THR A 122 6.48 2.10 -13.69
CA THR A 122 7.15 0.95 -13.06
C THR A 122 7.23 1.13 -11.53
N PRO A 123 7.55 0.09 -10.76
CA PRO A 123 7.66 0.20 -9.29
C PRO A 123 8.68 1.24 -8.78
N TRP A 124 9.65 1.65 -9.61
CA TRP A 124 10.62 2.70 -9.28
C TRP A 124 10.37 4.02 -10.02
N ASP A 125 9.74 3.99 -11.20
CA ASP A 125 9.33 5.16 -11.98
C ASP A 125 7.84 5.46 -11.79
N PHE A 126 7.58 6.28 -10.77
CA PHE A 126 6.26 6.79 -10.45
C PHE A 126 6.37 8.15 -9.78
N TYR A 127 5.30 8.93 -9.88
CA TYR A 127 5.14 10.22 -9.23
C TYR A 127 3.72 10.34 -8.66
N PRO A 128 3.54 10.96 -7.48
CA PRO A 128 4.55 11.59 -6.63
C PRO A 128 5.30 10.61 -5.72
N LYS A 129 6.50 11.00 -5.29
CA LYS A 129 7.17 10.42 -4.12
C LYS A 129 6.73 11.16 -2.85
N SER A 130 7.02 10.57 -1.68
CA SER A 130 6.81 11.24 -0.40
C SER A 130 7.60 12.56 -0.35
N GLY A 131 6.94 13.66 0.03
CA GLY A 131 7.49 15.00 0.06
C GLY A 131 7.26 15.85 -1.19
N ASP A 132 6.92 15.25 -2.34
CA ASP A 132 6.63 15.98 -3.58
C ASP A 132 5.36 16.83 -3.46
N LEU A 133 5.29 17.92 -4.21
CA LEU A 133 4.14 18.81 -4.20
C LEU A 133 3.09 18.41 -5.25
N VAL A 134 1.87 18.14 -4.80
CA VAL A 134 0.74 17.83 -5.67
C VAL A 134 -0.43 18.78 -5.43
N ASN A 135 -1.26 18.93 -6.46
CA ASN A 135 -2.53 19.64 -6.38
C ASN A 135 -3.63 18.64 -6.04
N VAL A 136 -4.56 19.03 -5.17
CA VAL A 136 -5.77 18.26 -4.93
C VAL A 136 -6.73 18.44 -6.11
N VAL A 137 -7.31 17.35 -6.58
CA VAL A 137 -8.31 17.37 -7.64
C VAL A 137 -9.71 17.36 -7.02
N GLY A 138 -10.56 18.28 -7.46
CA GLY A 138 -11.93 18.42 -6.98
C GLY A 138 -12.04 19.23 -5.68
N ARG A 139 -13.21 19.16 -5.03
CA ARG A 139 -13.45 19.86 -3.77
C ARG A 139 -12.82 19.07 -2.63
N ALA A 140 -11.99 19.73 -1.83
CA ALA A 140 -11.44 19.18 -0.60
C ALA A 140 -12.23 19.73 0.59
N ILE A 141 -12.39 18.91 1.62
CA ILE A 141 -12.84 19.37 2.94
C ILE A 141 -11.61 19.99 3.62
N SER A 142 -11.78 21.17 4.20
CA SER A 142 -10.74 21.92 4.91
C SER A 142 -11.18 22.27 6.32
#